data_AF-Q4E5E8-F1
#
_entry.id   AF-Q4E5E8-F1
#
_cell.length_a   1.000
_cell.length_b   1.000
_cell.length_c   1.000
_cell.angle_alpha   90.00
_cell.angle_beta   90.00
_cell.angle_gamma   90.00
#
_symmetry.space_group_name_H-M   'P 1'
#
loop_
_entity.id
_entity.type
_entity.pdbx_description
1 polymer ?
#
loop_
_entity_poly.entity_id
_entity_poly.type
_entity_poly.pdbx_seq_one_letter_code
_entity_poly.pdbx_strand_id
1 'polypeptide(L)'
;MRRSAARGSAAEVVGPCRSRPQQQLTATPSHGTVVRSAPESYGMVVDSHEVHEEIRDLSKRVKGVIEGNFQKNATSEGQVLQGIRRFGPSAQSKKILNRENEAAMLALKTGVYAVWRCEEPKLSGANTDFCARIGYQHRCFCGHSLEEHATLKPSRGCVPAPRCQACACGGFNYVPNEPEEIGEGWLSRRRSWDPLKWSAKCRCGHGHKQHDPQKRHCKECGCGGFTSHFLCAVCDRDGETHSTVFELEQDRLKKGLPVREAFFPLMALDWSARELVFDDPTGGGALTAPPRNPALETNEPSSCDKRNTLQRISLPKLCPTSEPTPLLPQHCTGCGAIFRSAQVKFCSKCGKHRQQNAQ
;
A
#
# COMPACT_ATOMS: atom_id res chain seq x y z
N MET A 1 -23.50 35.15 4.79
CA MET A 1 -24.59 35.40 3.84
C MET A 1 -25.06 34.07 3.26
N ARG A 2 -26.38 33.85 3.35
CA ARG A 2 -27.29 32.85 2.74
C ARG A 2 -26.74 31.48 2.26
N ARG A 3 -27.23 30.43 2.95
CA ARG A 3 -27.26 29.01 2.55
C ARG A 3 -28.27 28.79 1.41
N SER A 4 -27.97 27.84 0.52
CA SER A 4 -28.99 27.09 -0.25
C SER A 4 -28.63 25.60 -0.22
N ALA A 5 -29.56 24.80 0.28
CA ALA A 5 -29.52 23.35 0.28
C ALA A 5 -30.41 22.83 -0.86
N ALA A 6 -29.95 21.81 -1.58
CA ALA A 6 -30.77 21.03 -2.49
C ALA A 6 -30.76 19.56 -2.05
N ARG A 7 -31.96 19.09 -1.70
CA ARG A 7 -32.31 17.69 -1.41
C ARG A 7 -32.51 16.94 -2.74
N GLY A 8 -32.11 15.68 -2.80
CA GLY A 8 -32.50 14.73 -3.83
C GLY A 8 -32.54 13.32 -3.20
N SER A 9 -33.75 12.80 -3.05
CA SER A 9 -34.10 11.52 -2.41
C SER A 9 -34.53 10.50 -3.47
N ALA A 10 -34.05 9.26 -3.37
CA ALA A 10 -34.66 8.05 -3.94
C ALA A 10 -34.11 6.86 -3.11
N ALA A 11 -34.83 6.40 -2.09
CA ALA A 11 -35.89 5.39 -2.11
C ALA A 11 -35.35 3.94 -2.11
N GLU A 12 -35.47 3.32 -0.93
CA GLU A 12 -35.27 1.90 -0.59
C GLU A 12 -36.21 0.96 -1.34
N VAL A 13 -35.73 -0.27 -1.60
CA VAL A 13 -36.58 -1.48 -1.54
C VAL A 13 -35.81 -2.56 -0.79
N VAL A 14 -36.19 -2.78 0.47
CA VAL A 14 -35.78 -3.92 1.31
C VAL A 14 -36.81 -5.04 1.11
N GLY A 15 -36.35 -6.20 0.63
CA GLY A 15 -37.15 -7.42 0.51
C GLY A 15 -36.91 -8.36 1.70
N PRO A 16 -37.93 -9.07 2.20
CA PRO A 16 -37.90 -9.73 3.50
C PRO A 16 -37.19 -11.09 3.49
N CYS A 17 -36.46 -11.37 4.58
CA CYS A 17 -35.98 -12.69 4.97
C CYS A 17 -37.16 -13.66 5.12
N ARG A 18 -37.15 -14.76 4.35
CA ARG A 18 -37.98 -15.93 4.62
C ARG A 18 -37.23 -16.92 5.51
N SER A 19 -37.72 -17.04 6.73
CA SER A 19 -37.44 -18.08 7.71
C SER A 19 -37.79 -19.45 7.12
N ARG A 20 -36.89 -20.43 7.25
CA ARG A 20 -37.18 -21.85 6.93
C ARG A 20 -37.19 -22.66 8.23
N PRO A 21 -38.14 -23.60 8.42
CA PRO A 21 -38.46 -24.17 9.73
C PRO A 21 -37.46 -25.24 10.16
N GLN A 22 -37.22 -25.33 11.47
CA GLN A 22 -36.66 -26.51 12.13
C GLN A 22 -37.60 -27.70 11.94
N GLN A 23 -37.12 -28.78 11.31
CA GLN A 23 -37.69 -30.10 11.44
C GLN A 23 -36.79 -30.94 12.33
N GLN A 24 -37.29 -31.23 13.54
CA GLN A 24 -36.86 -32.38 14.34
C GLN A 24 -37.44 -33.63 13.70
N LEU A 25 -36.59 -34.59 13.34
CA LEU A 25 -36.99 -35.97 13.09
C LEU A 25 -36.01 -36.92 13.79
N THR A 26 -36.49 -37.45 14.90
CA THR A 26 -36.04 -38.68 15.56
C THR A 26 -36.49 -39.90 14.74
N ALA A 27 -35.60 -40.84 14.43
CA ALA A 27 -35.82 -42.30 14.51
C ALA A 27 -34.74 -43.12 13.75
N THR A 28 -34.00 -43.93 14.52
CA THR A 28 -33.44 -45.28 14.28
C THR A 28 -32.60 -45.61 13.03
N PRO A 29 -31.41 -46.23 13.20
CA PRO A 29 -30.64 -46.80 12.11
C PRO A 29 -31.21 -48.18 11.75
N SER A 30 -31.93 -48.29 10.63
CA SER A 30 -32.20 -49.57 10.00
C SER A 30 -31.02 -49.94 9.10
N HIS A 31 -30.38 -51.08 9.36
CA HIS A 31 -29.41 -51.72 8.49
C HIS A 31 -30.04 -51.98 7.10
N GLY A 32 -29.83 -51.06 6.17
CA GLY A 32 -30.24 -51.19 4.77
C GLY A 32 -29.22 -52.03 4.01
N THR A 33 -29.64 -53.20 3.56
CA THR A 33 -28.93 -54.06 2.62
C THR A 33 -28.53 -53.23 1.39
N VAL A 34 -27.22 -53.13 1.12
CA VAL A 34 -26.68 -52.48 -0.09
C VAL A 34 -27.10 -53.30 -1.30
N VAL A 35 -28.19 -52.90 -1.95
CA VAL A 35 -28.51 -53.32 -3.31
C VAL A 35 -27.45 -52.70 -4.21
N ARG A 36 -26.56 -53.53 -4.76
CA ARG A 36 -25.59 -53.13 -5.79
C ARG A 36 -26.37 -52.76 -7.05
N SER A 37 -26.66 -51.46 -7.20
CA SER A 37 -27.10 -50.88 -8.47
C SER A 37 -26.06 -51.20 -9.54
N ALA A 38 -26.55 -51.45 -10.77
CA ALA A 38 -25.72 -51.76 -11.92
C ALA A 38 -24.62 -50.69 -12.13
N PRO A 39 -23.43 -51.07 -12.64
CA PRO A 39 -22.34 -50.14 -12.85
C PRO A 39 -22.79 -49.02 -13.80
N GLU A 40 -22.71 -47.77 -13.33
CA GLU A 40 -22.98 -46.58 -14.14
C GLU A 40 -22.08 -46.61 -15.38
N SER A 41 -22.68 -46.40 -16.55
CA SER A 41 -21.93 -46.46 -17.81
C SER A 41 -20.99 -45.26 -17.91
N TYR A 42 -19.76 -45.55 -18.31
CA TYR A 42 -18.73 -44.55 -18.56
C TYR A 42 -19.24 -43.51 -19.58
N GLY A 43 -19.30 -42.23 -19.17
CA GLY A 43 -19.71 -41.11 -20.02
C GLY A 43 -21.07 -40.46 -19.69
N MET A 44 -21.81 -40.98 -18.72
CA MET A 44 -23.02 -40.30 -18.22
C MET A 44 -22.65 -39.07 -17.38
N VAL A 45 -23.06 -37.87 -17.80
CA VAL A 45 -22.94 -36.65 -16.99
C VAL A 45 -23.96 -36.76 -15.85
N VAL A 46 -23.50 -37.20 -14.69
CA VAL A 46 -24.30 -37.20 -13.47
C VAL A 46 -24.39 -35.77 -12.97
N ASP A 47 -25.60 -35.21 -12.94
CA ASP A 47 -25.87 -33.89 -12.38
C ASP A 47 -25.86 -33.96 -10.84
N SER A 48 -24.69 -34.32 -10.29
CA SER A 48 -24.47 -34.42 -8.85
C SER A 48 -24.07 -33.07 -8.28
N HIS A 49 -24.88 -32.57 -7.35
CA HIS A 49 -24.56 -31.39 -6.55
C HIS A 49 -23.48 -31.66 -5.49
N GLU A 50 -23.06 -32.91 -5.26
CA GLU A 50 -22.12 -33.26 -4.19
C GLU A 50 -20.77 -32.54 -4.36
N VAL A 51 -20.19 -32.57 -5.56
CA VAL A 51 -18.94 -31.85 -5.87
C VAL A 51 -19.11 -30.34 -5.66
N HIS A 52 -20.27 -29.78 -6.01
CA HIS A 52 -20.55 -28.36 -5.81
C HIS A 52 -20.69 -27.97 -4.33
N GLU A 53 -21.27 -28.84 -3.50
CA GLU A 53 -21.35 -28.64 -2.06
C GLU A 53 -19.97 -28.82 -1.39
N GLU A 54 -19.16 -29.79 -1.81
CA GLU A 54 -17.80 -29.97 -1.33
C GLU A 54 -16.90 -28.76 -1.64
N ILE A 55 -16.96 -28.23 -2.86
CA ILE A 55 -16.23 -27.01 -3.24
C ILE A 55 -16.71 -25.82 -2.41
N ARG A 56 -18.02 -25.70 -2.16
CA ARG A 56 -18.57 -24.62 -1.32
C ARG A 56 -18.15 -24.76 0.13
N ASP A 57 -18.12 -25.96 0.69
CA ASP A 57 -17.70 -26.23 2.05
C ASP A 57 -16.20 -25.99 2.24
N LEU A 58 -15.37 -26.44 1.29
CA LEU A 58 -13.95 -26.12 1.26
C LEU A 58 -13.72 -24.60 1.18
N SER A 59 -14.46 -23.90 0.32
CA SER A 59 -14.39 -22.43 0.21
C SER A 59 -14.77 -21.74 1.52
N LYS A 60 -15.80 -22.22 2.23
CA LYS A 60 -16.19 -21.70 3.55
C LYS A 60 -15.11 -21.95 4.60
N ARG A 61 -14.52 -23.16 4.65
CA ARG A 61 -13.41 -23.48 5.57
C ARG A 61 -12.20 -22.60 5.30
N VAL A 62 -11.80 -22.45 4.05
CA VAL A 62 -10.68 -21.57 3.64
C VAL A 62 -10.97 -20.12 4.03
N LYS A 63 -12.19 -19.62 3.78
CA LYS A 63 -12.58 -18.27 4.21
C LYS A 63 -12.53 -18.11 5.73
N GLY A 64 -13.00 -19.09 6.50
CA GLY A 64 -12.94 -19.08 7.96
C GLY A 64 -11.50 -19.06 8.49
N VAL A 65 -10.60 -19.85 7.89
CA VAL A 65 -9.16 -19.83 8.20
C VAL A 65 -8.56 -18.46 7.87
N ILE A 66 -8.95 -17.85 6.74
CA ILE A 66 -8.51 -16.51 6.34
C ILE A 66 -9.03 -15.43 7.31
N GLU A 67 -10.27 -15.51 7.75
CA GLU A 67 -10.85 -14.50 8.65
C GLU A 67 -10.35 -14.64 10.09
N GLY A 68 -10.13 -15.88 10.56
CA GLY A 68 -9.68 -16.16 11.92
C GLY A 68 -8.20 -15.93 12.16
N ASN A 69 -7.35 -16.15 11.15
CA ASN A 69 -5.89 -16.10 11.34
C ASN A 69 -5.23 -14.84 10.78
N PHE A 70 -5.93 -14.04 9.96
CA PHE A 70 -5.31 -12.93 9.27
C PHE A 70 -5.92 -11.60 9.71
N GLN A 71 -5.08 -10.77 10.31
CA GLN A 71 -5.41 -9.37 10.51
C GLN A 71 -5.56 -8.73 9.13
N LYS A 72 -6.80 -8.40 8.75
CA LYS A 72 -7.14 -7.77 7.45
C LYS A 72 -6.37 -6.47 7.19
N ASN A 73 -5.88 -5.82 8.25
CA ASN A 73 -5.11 -4.58 8.18
C ASN A 73 -3.77 -4.80 8.91
N ALA A 74 -2.66 -4.81 8.18
CA ALA A 74 -1.34 -4.73 8.78
C ALA A 74 -1.17 -3.34 9.41
N THR A 75 -0.67 -3.30 10.64
CA THR A 75 -0.50 -2.06 11.43
C THR A 75 0.96 -1.74 11.75
N SER A 76 1.88 -2.59 11.29
CA SER A 76 3.32 -2.43 11.45
C SER A 76 4.06 -2.93 10.21
N GLU A 77 5.28 -2.44 10.01
CA GLU A 77 6.16 -2.87 8.91
C GLU A 77 6.40 -4.39 8.93
N GLY A 78 6.66 -4.97 10.11
CA GLY A 78 6.87 -6.41 10.25
C GLY A 78 5.66 -7.25 9.79
N GLN A 79 4.43 -6.78 10.07
CA GLN A 79 3.21 -7.44 9.58
C GLN A 79 3.04 -7.31 8.08
N VAL A 80 3.39 -6.16 7.49
CA VAL A 80 3.37 -5.96 6.03
C VAL A 80 4.37 -6.92 5.37
N LEU A 81 5.59 -7.02 5.89
CA LEU A 81 6.62 -7.92 5.35
C LEU A 81 6.24 -9.38 5.51
N GLN A 82 5.67 -9.78 6.63
CA GLN A 82 5.14 -11.14 6.80
C GLN A 82 4.03 -11.44 5.79
N GLY A 83 3.14 -10.48 5.56
CA GLY A 83 2.09 -10.58 4.54
C GLY A 83 2.66 -10.78 3.14
N ILE A 84 3.63 -9.96 2.74
CA ILE A 84 4.31 -10.06 1.44
C ILE A 84 5.03 -11.42 1.31
N ARG A 85 5.73 -11.88 2.35
CA ARG A 85 6.42 -13.18 2.33
C ARG A 85 5.47 -14.36 2.19
N ARG A 86 4.27 -14.28 2.78
CA ARG A 86 3.29 -15.37 2.76
C ARG A 86 2.41 -15.38 1.53
N PHE A 87 2.08 -14.22 0.98
CA PHE A 87 1.04 -14.07 -0.05
C PHE A 87 1.51 -13.39 -1.33
N GLY A 88 2.72 -12.83 -1.33
CA GLY A 88 3.17 -11.90 -2.35
C GLY A 88 2.56 -10.50 -2.19
N PRO A 89 3.10 -9.50 -2.91
CA PRO A 89 2.47 -8.19 -3.02
C PRO A 89 1.18 -8.28 -3.83
N SER A 90 0.25 -7.34 -3.63
CA SER A 90 -0.86 -7.18 -4.57
C SER A 90 -0.35 -6.74 -5.94
N ALA A 91 -1.04 -7.10 -7.02
CA ALA A 91 -0.67 -6.70 -8.38
C ALA A 91 -0.57 -5.16 -8.51
N GLN A 92 -1.47 -4.44 -7.85
CA GLN A 92 -1.48 -2.97 -7.84
C GLN A 92 -0.30 -2.39 -7.05
N SER A 93 -0.01 -2.93 -5.86
CA SER A 93 1.15 -2.48 -5.07
C SER A 93 2.46 -2.75 -5.81
N LYS A 94 2.57 -3.91 -6.45
CA LYS A 94 3.71 -4.26 -7.30
C LYS A 94 3.88 -3.28 -8.46
N LYS A 95 2.80 -2.97 -9.17
CA LYS A 95 2.79 -1.97 -10.25
C LYS A 95 3.27 -0.58 -9.79
N ILE A 96 2.76 -0.08 -8.67
CA ILE A 96 3.17 1.23 -8.12
C ILE A 96 4.66 1.21 -7.73
N LEU A 97 5.09 0.18 -7.01
CA LEU A 97 6.48 0.07 -6.57
C LEU A 97 7.44 -0.09 -7.75
N ASN A 98 7.09 -0.84 -8.79
CA ASN A 98 7.89 -0.90 -10.02
C ASN A 98 8.07 0.49 -10.66
N ARG A 99 7.05 1.35 -10.69
CA ARG A 99 7.21 2.74 -11.17
C ARG A 99 8.16 3.55 -10.32
N GLU A 100 8.15 3.36 -9.00
CA GLU A 100 9.13 4.00 -8.12
C GLU A 100 10.56 3.47 -8.34
N ASN A 101 10.70 2.17 -8.65
CA ASN A 101 11.97 1.56 -8.99
C ASN A 101 12.50 2.12 -10.33
N GLU A 102 11.63 2.28 -11.33
CA GLU A 102 11.96 2.97 -12.59
C GLU A 102 12.32 4.45 -12.39
N ALA A 103 11.62 5.15 -11.49
CA ALA A 103 11.97 6.52 -11.12
C ALA A 103 13.37 6.61 -10.48
N ALA A 104 13.74 5.64 -9.65
CA ALA A 104 15.09 5.56 -9.08
C ALA A 104 16.15 5.26 -10.14
N MET A 105 15.86 4.37 -11.10
CA MET A 105 16.74 4.13 -12.26
C MET A 105 16.93 5.41 -13.09
N LEU A 106 15.85 6.17 -13.32
CA LEU A 106 15.92 7.45 -14.01
C LEU A 106 16.82 8.44 -13.29
N ALA A 107 16.70 8.54 -11.96
CA ALA A 107 17.53 9.41 -11.15
C ALA A 107 19.01 9.02 -11.23
N LEU A 108 19.32 7.72 -11.15
CA LEU A 108 20.68 7.21 -11.30
C LEU A 108 21.27 7.52 -12.69
N LYS A 109 20.48 7.35 -13.76
CA LYS A 109 20.92 7.58 -15.13
C LYS A 109 21.17 9.06 -15.45
N THR A 110 20.35 9.96 -14.89
CA THR A 110 20.36 11.39 -15.26
C THR A 110 21.05 12.28 -14.23
N GLY A 111 21.25 11.80 -13.01
CA GLY A 111 21.66 12.61 -11.86
C GLY A 111 20.58 13.58 -11.37
N VAL A 112 19.33 13.42 -11.84
CA VAL A 112 18.18 14.27 -11.49
C VAL A 112 17.14 13.47 -10.70
N TYR A 113 16.91 13.88 -9.46
CA TYR A 113 15.98 13.25 -8.54
C TYR A 113 14.66 14.01 -8.58
N ALA A 114 13.69 13.45 -9.31
CA ALA A 114 12.33 13.98 -9.37
C ALA A 114 11.50 13.38 -8.23
N VAL A 115 11.01 14.22 -7.33
CA VAL A 115 10.26 13.81 -6.13
C VAL A 115 8.99 14.63 -5.96
N TRP A 116 7.99 14.02 -5.33
CA TRP A 116 6.80 14.72 -4.86
C TRP A 116 6.83 14.78 -3.35
N ARG A 117 6.97 15.98 -2.78
CA ARG A 117 7.20 16.17 -1.35
C ARG A 117 6.24 17.18 -0.74
N CYS A 118 5.97 17.01 0.54
CA CYS A 118 5.26 17.98 1.38
C CYS A 118 6.24 18.58 2.38
N GLU A 119 6.23 19.91 2.52
CA GLU A 119 7.06 20.66 3.48
C GLU A 119 6.29 20.99 4.77
N GLU A 120 4.97 20.74 4.81
CA GLU A 120 4.18 20.89 6.02
C GLU A 120 4.51 19.80 7.06
N PRO A 121 4.26 20.05 8.36
CA PRO A 121 4.44 19.03 9.40
C PRO A 121 3.69 17.73 9.07
N LYS A 122 4.35 16.58 9.14
CA LYS A 122 3.77 15.27 8.80
C LYS A 122 3.41 14.48 10.05
N LEU A 123 2.62 13.43 9.91
CA LEU A 123 2.42 12.46 10.98
C LEU A 123 3.74 11.79 11.36
N SER A 124 3.88 11.45 12.64
CA SER A 124 5.05 10.70 13.14
C SER A 124 5.20 9.38 12.37
N GLY A 125 6.40 9.10 11.88
CA GLY A 125 6.71 7.91 11.09
C GLY A 125 6.49 8.07 9.57
N ALA A 126 5.91 9.18 9.11
CA ALA A 126 5.87 9.48 7.68
C ALA A 126 7.27 9.76 7.13
N ASN A 127 7.50 9.47 5.84
CA ASN A 127 8.76 9.79 5.17
C ASN A 127 9.00 11.31 5.20
N THR A 128 10.13 11.72 5.77
CA THR A 128 10.50 13.12 5.95
C THR A 128 11.02 13.79 4.68
N ASP A 129 11.58 13.03 3.74
CA ASP A 129 12.16 13.52 2.48
C ASP A 129 11.06 13.80 1.43
N PHE A 130 10.39 12.75 0.96
CA PHE A 130 9.34 12.83 -0.06
C PHE A 130 8.23 11.81 0.15
N CYS A 131 7.13 12.00 -0.57
CA CYS A 131 5.98 11.10 -0.57
C CYS A 131 5.92 10.18 -1.79
N ALA A 132 6.50 10.58 -2.93
CA ALA A 132 6.64 9.69 -4.09
C ALA A 132 7.92 10.01 -4.90
N ARG A 133 8.49 8.97 -5.52
CA ARG A 133 9.54 9.11 -6.56
C ARG A 133 8.87 9.24 -7.92
N ILE A 134 9.33 10.17 -8.75
CA ILE A 134 8.70 10.49 -10.03
C ILE A 134 9.60 10.04 -11.18
N GLY A 135 9.04 9.28 -12.09
CA GLY A 135 9.69 8.75 -13.29
C GLY A 135 8.88 9.02 -14.56
N TYR A 136 9.38 8.55 -15.71
CA TYR A 136 8.78 8.81 -17.03
C TYR A 136 7.29 8.47 -17.14
N GLN A 137 6.86 7.39 -16.49
CA GLN A 137 5.47 6.92 -16.54
C GLN A 137 4.48 7.76 -15.70
N HIS A 138 4.95 8.70 -14.87
CA HIS A 138 4.09 9.48 -13.99
C HIS A 138 3.42 10.63 -14.73
N ARG A 139 2.16 10.91 -14.40
CA ARG A 139 1.36 11.95 -15.04
C ARG A 139 1.57 13.32 -14.43
N CYS A 140 1.62 14.31 -15.31
CA CYS A 140 1.50 15.72 -15.00
C CYS A 140 0.02 16.09 -14.85
N PHE A 141 -0.24 17.18 -14.16
CA PHE A 141 -1.55 17.81 -14.04
C PHE A 141 -2.20 18.14 -15.41
N CYS A 142 -1.41 18.31 -16.46
CA CYS A 142 -1.94 18.48 -17.82
C CYS A 142 -2.46 17.18 -18.46
N GLY A 143 -2.23 16.03 -17.83
CA GLY A 143 -2.63 14.70 -18.30
C GLY A 143 -1.54 13.88 -18.97
N HIS A 144 -0.47 14.54 -19.45
CA HIS A 144 0.67 13.92 -20.13
C HIS A 144 1.70 13.35 -19.14
N SER A 145 2.42 12.31 -19.53
CA SER A 145 3.49 11.69 -18.77
C SER A 145 4.73 12.59 -18.70
N LEU A 146 5.67 12.29 -17.79
CA LEU A 146 6.95 13.01 -17.72
C LEU A 146 7.78 12.79 -19.00
N GLU A 147 7.62 11.64 -19.65
CA GLU A 147 8.27 11.34 -20.94
C GLU A 147 7.80 12.28 -22.07
N GLU A 148 6.55 12.72 -22.03
CA GLU A 148 5.96 13.69 -22.97
C GLU A 148 6.34 15.15 -22.64
N HIS A 149 7.18 15.35 -21.63
CA HIS A 149 7.78 16.65 -21.34
C HIS A 149 9.22 16.69 -21.87
N ALA A 150 9.76 17.90 -22.03
CA ALA A 150 11.13 18.10 -22.45
C ALA A 150 12.11 17.32 -21.57
N THR A 151 13.23 16.89 -22.13
CA THR A 151 14.27 16.16 -21.39
C THR A 151 14.69 16.92 -20.14
N LEU A 152 14.89 16.18 -19.04
CA LEU A 152 15.47 16.70 -17.80
C LEU A 152 16.89 17.19 -18.08
N LYS A 153 17.06 18.51 -18.19
CA LYS A 153 18.35 19.15 -18.46
C LYS A 153 18.73 20.06 -17.28
N PRO A 154 19.80 19.73 -16.53
CA PRO A 154 20.39 20.66 -15.58
C PRO A 154 20.77 21.98 -16.25
N SER A 155 20.46 23.10 -15.60
CA SER A 155 20.79 24.44 -16.07
C SER A 155 21.14 25.34 -14.88
N ARG A 156 22.30 25.99 -14.92
CA ARG A 156 22.74 26.95 -13.89
C ARG A 156 22.64 26.43 -12.45
N GLY A 157 22.96 25.16 -12.22
CA GLY A 157 22.93 24.55 -10.88
C GLY A 157 21.53 24.22 -10.36
N CYS A 158 20.49 24.30 -11.19
CA CYS A 158 19.15 23.81 -10.86
C CYS A 158 18.59 22.95 -12.00
N VAL A 159 17.47 22.27 -11.74
CA VAL A 159 16.72 21.57 -12.78
C VAL A 159 15.31 22.17 -12.80
N PRO A 160 14.97 22.99 -13.81
CA PRO A 160 13.61 23.50 -13.91
C PRO A 160 12.64 22.35 -14.22
N ALA A 161 11.38 22.48 -13.79
CA ALA A 161 10.33 21.55 -14.19
C ALA A 161 10.25 21.53 -15.74
N PRO A 162 10.40 20.37 -16.40
CA PRO A 162 10.42 20.30 -17.85
C PRO A 162 9.08 20.74 -18.41
N ARG A 163 9.07 21.43 -19.55
CA ARG A 163 7.84 21.88 -20.23
C ARG A 163 7.20 20.73 -21.00
N CYS A 164 5.88 20.67 -21.05
CA CYS A 164 5.19 19.69 -21.88
C CYS A 164 5.42 20.00 -23.37
N GLN A 165 5.62 18.96 -24.18
CA GLN A 165 5.78 19.11 -25.62
C GLN A 165 4.43 19.17 -26.36
N ALA A 166 3.36 18.68 -25.73
CA ALA A 166 2.02 18.57 -26.31
C ALA A 166 1.05 19.68 -25.86
N CYS A 167 1.36 20.43 -24.80
CA CYS A 167 0.48 21.49 -24.30
C CYS A 167 1.24 22.63 -23.62
N ALA A 168 0.57 23.76 -23.42
CA ALA A 168 1.14 24.97 -22.81
C ALA A 168 1.14 24.94 -21.26
N CYS A 169 1.27 23.77 -20.62
CA CYS A 169 1.37 23.73 -19.16
C CYS A 169 2.67 24.41 -18.68
N GLY A 170 2.66 24.97 -17.47
CA GLY A 170 3.81 25.72 -16.92
C GLY A 170 5.06 24.88 -16.63
N GLY A 171 4.96 23.56 -16.74
CA GLY A 171 6.00 22.60 -16.39
C GLY A 171 5.38 21.33 -15.81
N PHE A 172 6.17 20.27 -15.70
CA PHE A 172 5.72 19.02 -15.10
C PHE A 172 5.31 19.24 -13.63
N ASN A 173 4.10 18.82 -13.29
CA ASN A 173 3.54 18.91 -11.94
C ASN A 173 2.76 17.63 -11.68
N TYR A 174 3.33 16.76 -10.85
CA TYR A 174 2.82 15.41 -10.63
C TYR A 174 1.38 15.41 -10.10
N VAL A 175 0.59 14.51 -10.65
CA VAL A 175 -0.69 14.06 -10.08
C VAL A 175 -0.70 12.53 -10.04
N PRO A 176 -1.36 11.94 -9.03
CA PRO A 176 -1.50 10.48 -8.92
C PRO A 176 -2.05 9.86 -10.21
N ASN A 177 -1.45 8.75 -10.64
CA ASN A 177 -1.82 8.03 -11.87
C ASN A 177 -3.06 7.17 -11.69
N GLU A 178 -3.26 6.65 -10.49
CA GLU A 178 -4.33 5.72 -10.13
C GLU A 178 -4.72 5.90 -8.65
N PRO A 179 -5.95 5.52 -8.25
CA PRO A 179 -6.45 5.81 -6.90
C PRO A 179 -5.70 5.05 -5.80
N GLU A 180 -5.04 3.93 -6.12
CA GLU A 180 -4.18 3.20 -5.20
C GLU A 180 -2.98 4.04 -4.70
N GLU A 181 -2.48 4.99 -5.50
CA GLU A 181 -1.37 5.89 -5.10
C GLU A 181 -1.79 6.89 -4.00
N ILE A 182 -3.09 7.07 -3.76
CA ILE A 182 -3.67 7.99 -2.77
C ILE A 182 -4.57 7.31 -1.73
N GLY A 183 -4.41 5.99 -1.55
CA GLY A 183 -5.20 5.25 -0.56
C GLY A 183 -6.68 5.09 -0.93
N GLU A 184 -7.09 5.44 -2.14
CA GLU A 184 -8.46 5.29 -2.65
C GLU A 184 -8.64 4.02 -3.49
N GLY A 185 -7.78 3.01 -3.31
CA GLY A 185 -7.81 1.74 -4.07
C GLY A 185 -9.11 0.92 -3.95
N TRP A 186 -10.06 1.33 -3.11
CA TRP A 186 -11.42 0.79 -3.11
C TRP A 186 -12.25 1.23 -4.32
N LEU A 187 -11.87 2.33 -5.00
CA LEU A 187 -12.52 2.81 -6.22
C LEU A 187 -12.38 1.83 -7.39
N SER A 188 -11.22 1.18 -7.54
CA SER A 188 -10.96 0.22 -8.61
C SER A 188 -11.76 -1.08 -8.50
N ARG A 189 -12.38 -1.33 -7.34
CA ARG A 189 -13.24 -2.49 -7.08
C ARG A 189 -14.71 -2.27 -7.39
N ARG A 190 -15.10 -1.04 -7.79
CA ARG A 190 -16.49 -0.73 -8.15
C ARG A 190 -16.84 -1.37 -9.48
N ARG A 191 -18.07 -1.87 -9.60
CA ARG A 191 -18.57 -2.52 -10.84
C ARG A 191 -18.49 -1.62 -12.08
N SER A 192 -18.68 -0.31 -11.90
CA SER A 192 -18.62 0.69 -12.96
C SER A 192 -17.26 1.39 -13.06
N TRP A 193 -16.19 0.75 -12.57
CA TRP A 193 -14.84 1.29 -12.62
C TRP A 193 -14.32 1.29 -14.06
N ASP A 194 -13.86 2.46 -14.51
CA ASP A 194 -13.19 2.64 -15.79
C ASP A 194 -11.88 3.40 -15.54
N PRO A 195 -10.72 2.73 -15.60
CA PRO A 195 -9.44 3.38 -15.32
C PRO A 195 -9.09 4.49 -16.32
N LEU A 196 -9.65 4.47 -17.54
CA LEU A 196 -9.37 5.48 -18.56
C LEU A 196 -10.07 6.81 -18.25
N LYS A 197 -11.23 6.75 -17.59
CA LYS A 197 -12.02 7.92 -17.18
C LYS A 197 -11.55 8.52 -15.85
N TRP A 198 -10.76 7.78 -15.07
CA TRP A 198 -10.33 8.27 -13.77
C TRP A 198 -9.34 9.44 -13.90
N SER A 199 -9.47 10.36 -12.96
CA SER A 199 -8.53 11.44 -12.72
C SER A 199 -8.66 11.90 -11.27
N ALA A 200 -7.55 12.33 -10.67
CA ALA A 200 -7.55 12.89 -9.32
C ALA A 200 -8.59 14.01 -9.19
N LYS A 201 -9.48 13.90 -8.20
CA LYS A 201 -10.63 14.80 -8.05
C LYS A 201 -10.28 16.06 -7.27
N CYS A 202 -10.87 17.18 -7.70
CA CYS A 202 -10.95 18.41 -6.93
C CYS A 202 -12.17 18.36 -5.98
N ARG A 203 -12.16 19.16 -4.91
CA ARG A 203 -13.31 19.34 -4.01
C ARG A 203 -14.56 19.87 -4.71
N CYS A 204 -14.42 20.47 -5.90
CA CYS A 204 -15.56 20.83 -6.74
C CYS A 204 -16.27 19.64 -7.41
N GLY A 205 -15.71 18.42 -7.30
CA GLY A 205 -16.24 17.19 -7.88
C GLY A 205 -15.66 16.82 -9.25
N HIS A 206 -15.07 17.79 -9.96
CA HIS A 206 -14.44 17.56 -11.27
C HIS A 206 -12.99 17.05 -11.13
N GLY A 207 -12.54 16.28 -12.12
CA GLY A 207 -11.16 15.79 -12.18
C GLY A 207 -10.14 16.88 -12.50
N HIS A 208 -8.85 16.61 -12.27
CA HIS A 208 -7.78 17.54 -12.62
C HIS A 208 -7.73 17.86 -14.12
N LYS A 209 -8.15 16.92 -14.98
CA LYS A 209 -8.21 17.11 -16.45
C LYS A 209 -9.21 18.18 -16.89
N GLN A 210 -10.22 18.47 -16.06
CA GLN A 210 -11.18 19.56 -16.27
C GLN A 210 -10.67 20.91 -15.74
N HIS A 211 -9.49 20.96 -15.13
CA HIS A 211 -8.87 22.20 -14.72
C HIS A 211 -7.87 22.68 -15.78
N ASP A 212 -7.70 23.99 -15.87
CA ASP A 212 -6.64 24.58 -16.68
C ASP A 212 -5.26 24.22 -16.08
N PRO A 213 -4.32 23.68 -16.88
CA PRO A 213 -3.06 23.20 -16.33
C PRO A 213 -2.11 24.31 -15.87
N GLN A 214 -2.33 25.56 -16.28
CA GLN A 214 -1.53 26.71 -15.88
C GLN A 214 -2.22 27.50 -14.76
N LYS A 215 -3.49 27.85 -14.96
CA LYS A 215 -4.28 28.70 -14.04
C LYS A 215 -4.98 27.91 -12.94
N ARG A 216 -5.06 26.58 -13.05
CA ARG A 216 -5.72 25.67 -12.09
C ARG A 216 -7.22 25.88 -11.87
N HIS A 217 -7.88 26.79 -12.59
CA HIS A 217 -9.31 26.97 -12.48
C HIS A 217 -10.08 25.85 -13.18
N CYS A 218 -11.24 25.47 -12.65
CA CYS A 218 -12.10 24.46 -13.28
C CYS A 218 -12.85 25.06 -14.46
N LYS A 219 -12.82 24.40 -15.61
CA LYS A 219 -13.55 24.81 -16.83
C LYS A 219 -15.07 24.62 -16.72
N GLU A 220 -15.51 23.69 -15.87
CA GLU A 220 -16.93 23.32 -15.73
C GLU A 220 -17.68 24.17 -14.68
N CYS A 221 -17.05 24.43 -13.52
CA CYS A 221 -17.71 25.13 -12.41
C CYS A 221 -17.04 26.45 -12.00
N GLY A 222 -15.89 26.80 -12.59
CA GLY A 222 -15.20 28.05 -12.28
C GLY A 222 -14.53 28.11 -10.91
N CYS A 223 -14.34 27.01 -10.18
CA CYS A 223 -13.55 27.05 -8.94
C CYS A 223 -12.14 27.57 -9.23
N GLY A 224 -11.65 28.49 -8.39
CA GLY A 224 -10.45 29.29 -8.69
C GLY A 224 -9.13 28.53 -8.66
N GLY A 225 -9.13 27.27 -8.24
CA GLY A 225 -7.95 26.43 -8.15
C GLY A 225 -8.32 24.95 -8.00
N PHE A 226 -7.30 24.10 -8.10
CA PHE A 226 -7.42 22.69 -7.77
C PHE A 226 -7.15 22.49 -6.28
N THR A 227 -8.18 22.07 -5.56
CA THR A 227 -8.09 21.66 -4.15
C THR A 227 -8.41 20.18 -4.11
N SER A 228 -7.47 19.34 -3.68
CA SER A 228 -7.62 17.89 -3.77
C SER A 228 -8.79 17.39 -2.90
N HIS A 229 -9.52 16.39 -3.41
CA HIS A 229 -10.51 15.64 -2.64
C HIS A 229 -9.86 14.42 -1.92
N PHE A 230 -8.55 14.26 -2.03
CA PHE A 230 -7.81 13.12 -1.51
C PHE A 230 -6.72 13.59 -0.56
N LEU A 231 -6.29 12.68 0.31
CA LEU A 231 -5.09 12.86 1.14
C LEU A 231 -3.95 12.01 0.59
N CYS A 232 -2.73 12.46 0.79
CA CYS A 232 -1.53 11.69 0.46
C CYS A 232 -1.43 10.46 1.35
N ALA A 233 -1.33 9.27 0.75
CA ALA A 233 -1.25 8.01 1.49
C ALA A 233 -0.01 7.87 2.39
N VAL A 234 1.01 8.72 2.20
CA VAL A 234 2.26 8.68 2.96
C VAL A 234 2.25 9.63 4.16
N CYS A 235 1.69 10.83 4.02
CA CYS A 235 1.76 11.86 5.06
C CYS A 235 0.40 12.39 5.55
N ASP A 236 -0.71 11.91 5.00
CA ASP A 236 -2.09 12.31 5.29
C ASP A 236 -2.39 13.82 5.09
N ARG A 237 -1.56 14.53 4.31
CA ARG A 237 -1.82 15.93 3.91
C ARG A 237 -2.56 16.02 2.59
N ASP A 238 -3.26 17.13 2.35
CA ASP A 238 -3.93 17.39 1.09
C ASP A 238 -2.92 17.40 -0.09
N GLY A 239 -3.36 16.95 -1.26
CA GLY A 239 -2.51 16.85 -2.45
C GLY A 239 -1.92 18.20 -2.88
N GLU A 240 -2.62 19.31 -2.68
CA GLU A 240 -2.13 20.66 -3.01
C GLU A 240 -1.03 21.18 -2.08
N THR A 241 -0.79 20.55 -0.92
CA THR A 241 0.32 20.92 -0.03
C THR A 241 1.65 20.31 -0.47
N HIS A 242 1.64 19.55 -1.56
CA HIS A 242 2.81 18.90 -2.11
C HIS A 242 3.30 19.62 -3.37
N SER A 243 4.61 19.61 -3.56
CA SER A 243 5.27 20.14 -4.76
C SER A 243 6.07 19.05 -5.46
N THR A 244 6.11 19.12 -6.79
CA THR A 244 7.06 18.34 -7.59
C THR A 244 8.37 19.09 -7.68
N VAL A 245 9.45 18.46 -7.24
CA VAL A 245 10.77 19.06 -7.17
C VAL A 245 11.76 18.20 -7.94
N PHE A 246 12.66 18.84 -8.66
CA PHE A 246 13.74 18.20 -9.40
C PHE A 246 15.07 18.65 -8.78
N GLU A 247 15.77 17.73 -8.13
CA GLU A 247 17.00 18.01 -7.40
C GLU A 247 18.21 17.37 -8.09
N LEU A 248 19.36 18.02 -8.04
CA LEU A 248 20.62 17.41 -8.47
C LEU A 248 21.18 16.51 -7.36
N GLU A 249 21.97 15.51 -7.74
CA GLU A 249 22.68 14.63 -6.80
C GLU A 249 23.47 15.43 -5.74
N GLN A 250 24.18 16.47 -6.17
CA GLN A 250 24.99 17.31 -5.29
C GLN A 250 24.14 18.05 -4.25
N ASP A 251 22.93 18.49 -4.60
CA ASP A 251 22.04 19.19 -3.68
C ASP A 251 21.49 18.23 -2.62
N ARG A 252 21.19 16.99 -3.01
CA ARG A 252 20.76 15.94 -2.09
C ARG A 252 21.88 15.52 -1.15
N LEU A 253 23.09 15.34 -1.66
CA LEU A 253 24.28 15.07 -0.84
C LEU A 253 24.52 16.16 0.21
N LYS A 254 24.44 17.44 -0.17
CA LYS A 254 24.58 18.57 0.76
C LYS A 254 23.52 18.57 1.87
N LYS A 255 22.32 18.05 1.59
CA LYS A 255 21.22 17.92 2.56
C LYS A 255 21.26 16.60 3.35
N GLY A 256 22.24 15.72 3.11
CA GLY A 256 22.30 14.39 3.71
C GLY A 256 21.16 13.47 3.28
N LEU A 257 20.57 13.70 2.10
CA LEU A 257 19.47 12.92 1.57
C LEU A 257 19.97 11.72 0.73
N PRO A 258 19.20 10.62 0.62
CA PRO A 258 19.61 9.46 -0.15
C PRO A 258 19.85 9.78 -1.62
N VAL A 259 20.94 9.25 -2.17
CA VAL A 259 21.34 9.33 -3.57
C VAL A 259 21.73 7.95 -4.09
N ARG A 260 21.80 7.81 -5.41
CA ARG A 260 22.24 6.61 -6.13
C ARG A 260 21.54 5.35 -5.62
N GLU A 261 22.28 4.33 -5.21
CA GLU A 261 21.76 3.05 -4.73
C GLU A 261 20.83 3.23 -3.53
N ALA A 262 21.16 4.15 -2.59
CA ALA A 262 20.33 4.42 -1.41
C ALA A 262 18.99 5.09 -1.74
N PHE A 263 18.85 5.68 -2.94
CA PHE A 263 17.60 6.27 -3.37
C PHE A 263 16.56 5.24 -3.82
N PHE A 264 16.95 4.00 -4.16
CA PHE A 264 16.01 2.98 -4.59
C PHE A 264 14.98 2.61 -3.50
N PRO A 265 13.75 2.22 -3.88
CA PRO A 265 12.73 1.83 -2.91
C PRO A 265 13.13 0.58 -2.11
N LEU A 266 12.70 0.46 -0.86
CA LEU A 266 12.95 -0.71 0.00
C LEU A 266 14.44 -1.04 0.28
N MET A 267 15.36 -0.11 0.04
CA MET A 267 16.81 -0.33 0.28
C MET A 267 17.19 -0.45 1.76
N ALA A 268 16.33 0.01 2.66
CA ALA A 268 16.52 -0.16 4.10
C ALA A 268 16.08 -1.55 4.62
N LEU A 269 15.53 -2.41 3.75
CA LEU A 269 15.01 -3.73 4.10
C LEU A 269 15.91 -4.85 3.56
N ASP A 270 15.67 -6.08 4.03
CA ASP A 270 16.33 -7.28 3.51
C ASP A 270 16.15 -7.40 1.98
N TRP A 271 17.20 -7.80 1.26
CA TRP A 271 17.17 -7.95 -0.20
C TRP A 271 16.02 -8.84 -0.70
N SER A 272 15.63 -9.86 0.07
CA SER A 272 14.49 -10.73 -0.25
C SER A 272 13.18 -9.96 -0.44
N ALA A 273 13.00 -8.82 0.24
CA ALA A 273 11.81 -7.99 0.07
C ALA A 273 11.77 -7.38 -1.34
N ARG A 274 12.92 -6.96 -1.88
CA ARG A 274 13.02 -6.48 -3.27
C ARG A 274 12.70 -7.60 -4.26
N GLU A 275 13.26 -8.80 -4.04
CA GLU A 275 13.01 -9.98 -4.89
C GLU A 275 11.52 -10.38 -4.95
N LEU A 276 10.78 -10.21 -3.85
CA LEU A 276 9.35 -10.51 -3.80
C LEU A 276 8.48 -9.43 -4.46
N VAL A 277 8.94 -8.18 -4.47
CA VAL A 277 8.13 -7.01 -4.83
C VAL A 277 8.34 -6.57 -6.27
N PHE A 278 9.57 -6.49 -6.74
CA PHE A 278 9.90 -5.89 -8.05
C PHE A 278 9.98 -6.96 -9.14
N ASP A 279 9.64 -6.56 -10.37
CA ASP A 279 9.93 -7.39 -11.56
C ASP A 279 11.43 -7.43 -11.84
N ASP A 280 12.13 -6.34 -11.58
CA ASP A 280 13.59 -6.25 -11.61
C ASP A 280 14.13 -5.72 -10.26
N PRO A 281 14.48 -6.62 -9.33
CA PRO A 281 15.03 -6.22 -8.03
C PRO A 281 16.42 -5.59 -8.13
N THR A 282 17.13 -5.74 -9.26
CA THR A 282 18.46 -5.18 -9.48
C THR A 282 18.42 -3.73 -9.98
N GLY A 283 17.25 -3.23 -10.37
CA GLY A 283 17.11 -1.86 -10.88
C GLY A 283 17.93 -1.64 -12.16
N GLY A 284 17.78 -2.54 -13.14
CA GLY A 284 18.48 -2.50 -14.42
C GLY A 284 19.94 -2.94 -14.32
N GLY A 285 20.28 -3.77 -13.33
CA GLY A 285 21.65 -4.16 -13.00
C GLY A 285 22.45 -3.14 -12.19
N ALA A 286 21.83 -2.02 -11.79
CA ALA A 286 22.47 -0.98 -10.99
C ALA A 286 22.82 -1.44 -9.57
N LEU A 287 22.02 -2.34 -9.02
CA LEU A 287 22.16 -2.87 -7.67
C LEU A 287 22.70 -4.30 -7.72
N THR A 288 23.76 -4.55 -6.96
CA THR A 288 24.30 -5.89 -6.79
C THR A 288 23.57 -6.60 -5.65
N ALA A 289 22.95 -7.74 -5.95
CA ALA A 289 22.40 -8.60 -4.91
C ALA A 289 23.52 -9.03 -3.95
N PRO A 290 23.31 -8.99 -2.62
CA PRO A 290 24.27 -9.55 -1.69
C PRO A 290 24.48 -11.04 -2.01
N PRO A 291 25.70 -11.57 -1.80
CA PRO A 291 25.97 -12.98 -2.03
C PRO A 291 24.97 -13.82 -1.23
N ARG A 292 24.22 -14.68 -1.92
CA ARG A 292 23.39 -15.68 -1.24
C ARG A 292 24.35 -16.59 -0.50
N ASN A 293 24.45 -16.46 0.81
CA ASN A 293 25.04 -17.53 1.61
C ASN A 293 24.23 -18.78 1.26
N PRO A 294 24.87 -19.87 0.77
CA PRO A 294 24.20 -21.14 0.65
C PRO A 294 23.61 -21.40 2.03
N ALA A 295 22.27 -21.46 2.10
CA ALA A 295 21.62 -21.82 3.34
C ALA A 295 22.26 -23.12 3.79
N LEU A 296 22.78 -23.13 5.02
CA LEU A 296 22.96 -24.35 5.78
C LEU A 296 21.64 -25.11 5.62
N GLU A 297 21.63 -26.11 4.76
CA GLU A 297 20.57 -27.09 4.72
C GLU A 297 20.42 -27.55 6.16
N THR A 298 19.26 -27.26 6.71
CA THR A 298 18.83 -27.72 8.02
C THR A 298 18.94 -29.23 8.01
N ASN A 299 20.07 -29.73 8.51
CA ASN A 299 20.21 -31.11 8.92
C ASN A 299 19.13 -31.36 9.98
N GLU A 300 18.16 -32.16 9.58
CA GLU A 300 17.21 -32.84 10.45
C GLU A 300 17.91 -33.36 11.72
N PRO A 301 17.27 -33.27 12.90
CA PRO A 301 17.91 -33.60 14.16
C PRO A 301 18.02 -35.12 14.31
N SER A 302 19.16 -35.67 13.88
CA SER A 302 19.53 -37.05 14.20
C SER A 302 20.28 -37.11 15.54
N SER A 303 19.53 -37.45 16.58
CA SER A 303 19.85 -38.43 17.63
C SER A 303 21.28 -38.48 18.23
N CYS A 304 21.30 -38.22 19.53
CA CYS A 304 22.17 -38.75 20.59
C CYS A 304 23.57 -38.16 20.86
N ASP A 305 23.69 -37.76 22.13
CA ASP A 305 24.84 -37.86 23.03
C ASP A 305 25.88 -36.73 23.12
N LYS A 306 25.74 -36.01 24.26
CA LYS A 306 26.76 -35.75 25.30
C LYS A 306 27.75 -34.58 25.13
N ARG A 307 27.58 -33.67 26.10
CA ARG A 307 28.57 -32.87 26.86
C ARG A 307 29.04 -31.53 26.29
N ASN A 308 28.55 -30.48 26.96
CA ASN A 308 29.28 -29.34 27.55
C ASN A 308 30.62 -28.96 26.91
N THR A 309 30.74 -27.71 26.45
CA THR A 309 31.65 -26.71 27.05
C THR A 309 31.26 -25.30 26.60
N LEU A 310 31.06 -24.42 27.58
CA LEU A 310 30.81 -22.98 27.45
C LEU A 310 32.06 -22.26 26.93
N GLN A 311 31.93 -21.43 25.89
CA GLN A 311 32.79 -20.26 25.74
C GLN A 311 31.98 -19.02 25.34
N ARG A 312 32.10 -18.03 26.22
CA ARG A 312 31.41 -16.75 26.28
C ARG A 312 32.31 -15.73 25.60
N ILE A 313 31.94 -15.23 24.43
CA ILE A 313 32.64 -14.09 23.80
C ILE A 313 31.93 -12.81 24.26
N SER A 314 32.72 -11.96 24.91
CA SER A 314 32.28 -10.68 25.47
C SER A 314 32.51 -9.57 24.43
N LEU A 315 31.50 -8.76 24.13
CA LEU A 315 31.65 -7.52 23.35
C LEU A 315 32.05 -6.33 24.25
N PRO A 316 32.83 -5.37 23.74
CA PRO A 316 33.30 -4.22 24.52
C PRO A 316 32.20 -3.18 24.75
N LYS A 317 32.31 -2.54 25.92
CA LYS A 317 31.44 -1.52 26.51
C LYS A 317 31.79 -0.13 25.93
N LEU A 318 30.82 0.59 25.36
CA LEU A 318 30.93 2.01 25.05
C LEU A 318 29.79 2.79 25.75
N CYS A 319 30.15 3.96 26.27
CA CYS A 319 29.46 4.77 27.27
C CYS A 319 28.06 5.27 26.87
N PRO A 320 27.14 5.47 27.83
CA PRO A 320 25.84 6.07 27.56
C PRO A 320 25.91 7.60 27.62
N THR A 321 25.62 8.25 26.50
CA THR A 321 25.09 9.63 26.49
C THR A 321 23.59 9.56 26.78
N SER A 322 23.15 10.29 27.80
CA SER A 322 21.76 10.37 28.24
C SER A 322 20.88 11.12 27.23
N GLU A 323 20.24 10.40 26.31
CA GLU A 323 19.05 10.87 25.59
C GLU A 323 17.79 10.45 26.35
N PRO A 324 16.70 11.25 26.30
CA PRO A 324 15.46 10.91 26.97
C PRO A 324 14.91 9.61 26.38
N THR A 325 14.75 8.58 27.23
CA THR A 325 14.20 7.28 26.85
C THR A 325 12.89 7.49 26.09
N PRO A 326 12.78 7.05 24.82
CA PRO A 326 11.52 7.10 24.10
C PRO A 326 10.51 6.27 24.87
N LEU A 327 9.46 6.92 25.38
CA LEU A 327 8.35 6.21 26.02
C LEU A 327 7.76 5.24 25.00
N LEU A 328 7.88 3.94 25.30
CA LEU A 328 7.34 2.87 24.46
C LEU A 328 5.86 3.15 24.15
N PRO A 329 5.40 2.97 22.89
CA PRO A 329 4.01 3.15 22.53
C PRO A 329 3.11 2.31 23.45
N GLN A 330 2.16 2.95 24.13
CA GLN A 330 1.18 2.21 24.93
C GLN A 330 0.16 1.57 24.00
N HIS A 331 -0.13 0.29 24.23
CA HIS A 331 -1.09 -0.50 23.46
C HIS A 331 -2.38 -0.70 24.26
N CYS A 332 -3.52 -0.80 23.58
CA CYS A 332 -4.78 -1.15 24.22
C CYS A 332 -4.79 -2.60 24.69
N THR A 333 -4.96 -2.84 25.99
CA THR A 333 -5.03 -4.20 26.58
C THR A 333 -6.19 -5.05 26.05
N GLY A 334 -7.21 -4.44 25.43
CA GLY A 334 -8.33 -5.17 24.85
C GLY A 334 -8.16 -5.66 23.42
N CYS A 335 -7.40 -4.95 22.59
CA CYS A 335 -7.33 -5.25 21.15
C CYS A 335 -5.94 -5.08 20.51
N GLY A 336 -4.93 -4.71 21.30
CA GLY A 336 -3.55 -4.52 20.86
C GLY A 336 -3.27 -3.24 20.06
N ALA A 337 -4.29 -2.44 19.72
CA ALA A 337 -4.08 -1.21 18.95
C ALA A 337 -3.30 -0.15 19.75
N ILE A 338 -2.33 0.51 19.11
CA ILE A 338 -1.57 1.64 19.67
C ILE A 338 -2.52 2.84 19.86
N PHE A 339 -2.43 3.52 20.99
CA PHE A 339 -3.17 4.76 21.21
C PHE A 339 -2.64 5.88 20.30
N ARG A 340 -3.55 6.60 19.61
CA ARG A 340 -3.19 7.65 18.62
C ARG A 340 -2.35 8.80 19.22
N SER A 341 -2.44 9.03 20.52
CA SER A 341 -1.61 10.00 21.24
C SER A 341 -1.49 9.62 22.72
N ALA A 342 -0.61 10.32 23.45
CA ALA A 342 -0.51 10.15 24.90
C ALA A 342 -1.75 10.65 25.66
N GLN A 343 -2.59 11.51 25.07
CA GLN A 343 -3.75 12.11 25.75
C GLN A 343 -5.08 11.36 25.55
N VAL A 344 -5.18 10.42 24.60
CA VAL A 344 -6.46 9.72 24.34
C VAL A 344 -6.81 8.74 25.45
N LYS A 345 -7.99 8.92 26.05
CA LYS A 345 -8.53 8.06 27.12
C LYS A 345 -9.14 6.76 26.61
N PHE A 346 -9.49 6.68 25.32
CA PHE A 346 -10.21 5.55 24.72
C PHE A 346 -9.45 5.00 23.50
N CYS A 347 -9.50 3.68 23.33
CA CYS A 347 -8.96 3.03 22.16
C CYS A 347 -9.83 3.33 20.93
N SER A 348 -9.24 3.86 19.86
CA SER A 348 -10.00 4.17 18.62
C SER A 348 -10.53 2.93 17.89
N LYS A 349 -10.08 1.73 18.25
CA LYS A 349 -10.51 0.47 17.61
C LYS A 349 -11.61 -0.25 18.38
N CYS A 350 -11.57 -0.25 19.71
CA CYS A 350 -12.52 -1.03 20.54
C CYS A 350 -13.26 -0.22 21.61
N GLY A 351 -12.98 1.07 21.76
CA GLY A 351 -13.63 1.94 22.76
C GLY A 351 -13.22 1.72 24.22
N LYS A 352 -12.42 0.69 24.54
CA LYS A 352 -11.97 0.46 25.93
C LYS A 352 -11.13 1.62 26.46
N HIS A 353 -11.31 1.92 27.75
CA HIS A 353 -10.55 2.95 28.46
C HIS A 353 -9.08 2.54 28.60
N ARG A 354 -8.18 3.52 28.49
CA ARG A 354 -6.75 3.34 28.78
C ARG A 354 -6.58 3.07 30.26
N GLN A 355 -5.98 1.94 30.63
CA GLN A 355 -5.53 1.73 32.00
C GLN A 355 -4.30 2.63 32.20
N GLN A 356 -4.45 3.69 32.98
CA GLN A 356 -3.29 4.41 33.48
C GLN A 356 -2.64 3.49 34.51
N ASN A 357 -1.45 2.95 34.20
CA ASN A 357 -0.64 2.34 35.24
C ASN A 357 -0.41 3.43 36.29
N ALA A 358 -0.97 3.25 37.49
CA ALA A 358 -0.53 4.00 38.64
C ALA A 358 0.94 3.66 38.85
N GLN A 359 1.82 4.59 38.50
CA GLN A 359 3.19 4.65 39.01
C GLN A 359 3.23 5.75 40.07
#